data_AF-A5PA73-F1
#
_entry.id   AF-A5PA73-F1
#
_cell.length_a   1.000
_cell.length_b   1.000
_cell.length_c   1.000
_cell.angle_alpha   90.00
_cell.angle_beta   90.00
_cell.angle_gamma   90.00
#
_symmetry.space_group_name_H-M   'P 1'
#
loop_
_entity.id
_entity.type
_entity.pdbx_description
1 polymer ?
#
loop_
_entity_poly.entity_id
_entity_poly.type
_entity_poly.pdbx_seq_one_letter_code
_entity_poly.pdbx_strand_id
1 'polypeptide(L)'
;MIGSNWTLPRWPNAVLLLFISGAMLGLIYLVYQTVEAEREERDQAALTADVLDQLERVQKAALNGETGQRGYLITLDRRYLRSYQEGSEQIEPTLDRLRVLLSENATARQEELLDEIDALSRAKFDEMESSVILLEDGRLLDARRQVLTDEGQETMERLNRAIGEMEEIERRILADQRSETARIEGRVLPLLGALITLLLLAILIGSRLVSRAARAEAEAAQAAAIGEARDRADLLARELNHRVKNLFAVVLAIVQMSARDKPEAKPVTDAIDARIRALLTAHEVSQGELDRELASLAALIDTTLAPYRSRTQAATVSGPQVLLPAKRITPLGLVLHELTTNAVKYGAWAHGGTIDVSWEEEANLVTLVWHESGVAIDGEPERKGFGSLLMDSAARQFGGSVKRDFTKDGLVVTIEIPHEKGPAMLADEPLA
;
A
#
# COMPACT_ATOMS: atom_id res chain seq x y z
N MET A 1 -9.48 31.75 -12.40
CA MET A 1 -9.19 32.16 -11.01
C MET A 1 -8.47 31.01 -10.32
N ILE A 2 -7.26 31.29 -9.83
CA ILE A 2 -6.63 30.74 -8.60
C ILE A 2 -6.82 29.22 -8.43
N GLY A 3 -5.89 28.35 -8.83
CA GLY A 3 -4.56 28.27 -8.25
C GLY A 3 -4.62 27.56 -6.88
N SER A 4 -4.71 26.23 -6.86
CA SER A 4 -4.41 25.46 -5.64
C SER A 4 -3.60 24.21 -6.00
N ASN A 5 -2.30 24.42 -6.21
CA ASN A 5 -1.31 23.37 -6.08
C ASN A 5 -1.24 23.01 -4.60
N TRP A 6 -2.04 22.04 -4.16
CA TRP A 6 -1.84 21.39 -2.86
C TRP A 6 -0.57 20.55 -2.97
N THR A 7 0.59 21.19 -2.80
CA THR A 7 1.82 20.46 -2.49
C THR A 7 1.55 19.75 -1.18
N LEU A 8 1.37 18.42 -1.22
CA LEU A 8 1.33 17.59 -0.01
C LEU A 8 2.45 18.07 0.91
N PRO A 9 2.14 18.48 2.14
CA PRO A 9 3.09 19.22 2.93
C PRO A 9 4.26 18.25 3.19
N ARG A 10 5.49 18.69 2.89
CA ARG A 10 6.71 17.86 2.97
C ARG A 10 7.13 17.52 4.41
N TRP A 11 6.45 18.12 5.38
CA TRP A 11 6.74 17.98 6.80
C TRP A 11 6.71 16.53 7.34
N PRO A 12 5.88 15.55 6.90
CA PRO A 12 5.89 14.20 7.44
C PRO A 12 7.16 13.46 7.02
N ASN A 13 7.62 13.68 5.79
CA ASN A 13 8.87 13.11 5.30
C ASN A 13 10.09 13.75 5.98
N ALA A 14 10.05 15.06 6.21
CA ALA A 14 11.10 15.76 6.95
C ALA A 14 11.16 15.26 8.41
N VAL A 15 10.02 15.10 9.09
CA VAL A 15 9.92 14.56 10.45
C VAL A 15 10.43 13.12 10.52
N LEU A 16 10.07 12.28 9.54
CA LEU A 16 10.57 10.91 9.46
C LEU A 16 12.09 10.85 9.29
N LEU A 17 12.65 11.68 8.41
CA LEU A 17 14.10 11.76 8.20
C LEU A 17 14.84 12.26 9.43
N LEU A 18 14.28 13.25 10.14
CA LEU A 18 14.85 13.79 11.38
C LEU A 18 14.81 12.74 12.49
N PHE A 19 13.73 11.97 12.58
CA PHE A 19 13.60 10.85 13.51
C PHE A 19 14.63 9.74 13.22
N ILE A 20 14.77 9.32 11.96
CA ILE A 20 15.75 8.31 11.54
C ILE A 20 17.18 8.81 11.82
N SER A 21 17.48 10.07 11.52
CA SER A 21 18.81 10.66 11.76
C SER A 21 19.13 10.73 13.25
N GLY A 22 18.16 11.13 14.08
CA GLY A 22 18.31 11.15 15.54
C GLY A 22 18.51 9.75 16.12
N ALA A 23 17.75 8.76 15.65
CA ALA A 23 17.92 7.36 16.02
C ALA A 23 19.32 6.84 15.65
N MET A 24 19.82 7.18 14.46
CA MET A 24 21.14 6.75 13.98
C MET A 24 22.27 7.40 14.80
N LEU A 25 22.15 8.67 15.17
CA LEU A 25 23.10 9.34 16.05
C LEU A 25 23.10 8.75 17.46
N GLY A 26 21.92 8.44 18.01
CA GLY A 26 21.80 7.75 19.30
C GLY A 26 22.44 6.36 19.29
N LEU A 27 22.29 5.62 18.19
CA LEU A 27 22.95 4.34 17.97
C LEU A 27 24.48 4.47 17.95
N ILE A 28 24.99 5.42 17.15
CA ILE A 28 26.44 5.67 17.06
C ILE A 28 27.00 6.05 18.44
N TYR A 29 26.29 6.89 19.20
CA TYR A 29 26.68 7.27 20.55
C TYR A 29 26.71 6.07 21.50
N LEU A 30 25.70 5.20 21.46
CA LEU A 30 25.65 4.00 22.29
C LEU A 30 26.80 3.03 21.96
N VAL A 31 27.06 2.80 20.67
CA VAL A 31 28.18 1.96 20.21
C VAL A 31 29.51 2.56 20.65
N TYR A 32 29.69 3.88 20.48
CA TYR A 32 30.90 4.57 20.93
C TYR A 32 31.13 4.41 22.43
N GLN A 33 30.10 4.63 23.26
CA GLN A 33 30.21 4.41 24.71
C GLN A 33 30.53 2.96 25.07
N THR A 34 29.97 1.99 24.34
CA THR A 34 30.22 0.56 24.59
C THR A 34 31.67 0.19 24.26
N VAL A 35 32.19 0.67 23.13
CA VAL A 35 33.56 0.39 22.70
C VAL A 35 34.58 1.07 23.61
N GLU A 36 34.31 2.29 24.06
CA GLU A 36 35.23 3.01 24.95
C GLU A 36 35.30 2.34 26.33
N ALA A 37 34.15 1.94 26.90
CA ALA A 37 34.10 1.16 28.14
C ALA A 37 34.84 -0.19 28.02
N GLU A 38 34.69 -0.88 26.88
CA GLU A 38 35.40 -2.14 26.62
C GLU A 38 36.93 -1.95 26.54
N ARG A 39 37.40 -0.79 26.07
CA ARG A 39 38.85 -0.47 26.01
C ARG A 39 39.42 -0.22 27.40
N GLU A 40 38.79 0.64 28.20
CA GLU A 40 39.22 0.92 29.57
C GLU A 40 39.25 -0.36 30.43
N GLU A 41 38.23 -1.23 30.29
CA GLU A 41 38.21 -2.53 30.96
C GLU A 41 39.36 -3.46 30.54
N ARG A 42 39.69 -3.51 29.23
CA ARG A 42 40.80 -4.33 28.73
C ARG A 42 42.15 -3.88 29.23
N ASP A 43 42.39 -2.57 29.25
CA ASP A 43 43.64 -2.00 29.71
C ASP A 43 43.85 -2.28 31.21
N GLN A 44 42.78 -2.18 32.01
CA GLN A 44 42.84 -2.51 33.44
C GLN A 44 43.00 -4.01 33.71
N ALA A 45 42.35 -4.88 32.93
CA ALA A 45 42.55 -6.33 33.04
C ALA A 45 43.98 -6.76 32.66
N ALA A 46 44.59 -6.10 31.67
CA ALA A 46 45.99 -6.31 31.32
C ALA A 46 46.93 -5.86 32.45
N LEU A 47 46.65 -4.71 33.07
CA LEU A 47 47.41 -4.22 34.22
C LEU A 47 47.38 -5.22 35.39
N THR A 48 46.19 -5.69 35.79
CA THR A 48 46.05 -6.68 36.89
C THR A 48 46.75 -8.00 36.56
N ALA A 49 46.71 -8.46 35.30
CA ALA A 49 47.43 -9.65 34.88
C ALA A 49 48.96 -9.48 34.98
N ASP A 50 49.48 -8.32 34.58
CA ASP A 50 50.91 -7.99 34.72
C ASP A 50 51.33 -7.93 36.19
N VAL A 51 50.52 -7.34 37.08
CA VAL A 51 50.80 -7.31 38.54
C VAL A 51 50.88 -8.72 39.11
N LEU A 52 49.93 -9.59 38.78
CA LEU A 52 49.94 -11.00 39.22
C LEU A 52 51.18 -11.76 38.72
N ASP A 53 51.59 -11.56 37.46
CA ASP A 53 52.83 -12.17 36.93
C ASP A 53 54.08 -11.67 37.68
N GLN A 54 54.14 -10.38 38.01
CA GLN A 54 55.27 -9.86 38.79
C GLN A 54 55.27 -10.38 40.25
N LEU A 55 54.12 -10.51 40.89
CA LEU A 55 54.03 -11.11 42.24
C LEU A 55 54.51 -12.57 42.24
N GLU A 56 54.14 -13.35 41.22
CA GLU A 56 54.63 -14.72 41.04
C GLU A 56 56.15 -14.75 40.84
N ARG A 57 56.72 -13.78 40.11
CA ARG A 57 58.17 -13.64 39.94
C ARG A 57 58.89 -13.30 41.24
N VAL A 58 58.35 -12.42 42.08
CA VAL A 58 58.89 -12.12 43.41
C VAL A 58 58.95 -13.40 44.24
N GLN A 59 57.84 -14.15 44.28
CA GLN A 59 57.79 -15.41 45.03
C GLN A 59 58.79 -16.44 44.51
N LYS A 60 58.90 -16.61 43.18
CA LYS A 60 59.88 -17.51 42.55
C LYS A 60 61.32 -17.09 42.83
N ALA A 61 61.61 -15.80 42.75
CA ALA A 61 62.95 -15.26 43.03
C ALA A 61 63.36 -15.54 44.48
N ALA A 62 62.49 -15.27 45.45
CA ALA A 62 62.73 -15.57 46.86
C ALA A 62 62.93 -17.08 47.11
N LEU A 63 62.08 -17.93 46.51
CA LEU A 63 62.19 -19.38 46.64
C LEU A 63 63.47 -19.94 46.01
N ASN A 64 63.85 -19.46 44.82
CA ASN A 64 65.10 -19.85 44.16
C ASN A 64 66.32 -19.38 44.96
N GLY A 65 66.24 -18.16 45.52
CA GLY A 65 67.15 -17.59 46.50
C GLY A 65 67.43 -18.57 47.64
N GLU A 66 66.37 -18.91 48.37
CA GLU A 66 66.43 -19.79 49.54
C GLU A 66 66.89 -21.21 49.18
N THR A 67 66.40 -21.75 48.07
CA THR A 67 66.77 -23.10 47.61
C THR A 67 68.26 -23.16 47.23
N GLY A 68 68.76 -22.14 46.53
CA GLY A 68 70.17 -22.04 46.15
C GLY A 68 71.09 -21.87 47.36
N GLN A 69 70.70 -20.98 48.28
CA GLN A 69 71.41 -20.75 49.55
C GLN A 69 71.47 -22.02 50.39
N ARG A 70 70.34 -22.69 50.65
CA ARG A 70 70.30 -23.97 51.39
C ARG A 70 71.10 -25.08 50.71
N GLY A 71 71.01 -25.17 49.38
CA GLY A 71 71.80 -26.12 48.59
C GLY A 71 73.30 -25.93 48.80
N TYR A 72 73.76 -24.67 48.77
CA TYR A 72 75.16 -24.34 49.04
C TYR A 72 75.57 -24.61 50.49
N LEU A 73 74.74 -24.23 51.47
CA LEU A 73 74.95 -24.51 52.91
C LEU A 73 75.14 -26.00 53.21
N ILE A 74 74.35 -26.86 52.56
CA ILE A 74 74.36 -28.31 52.82
C ILE A 74 75.52 -29.00 52.10
N THR A 75 75.78 -28.62 50.85
CA THR A 75 76.70 -29.36 49.97
C THR A 75 78.08 -28.73 49.85
N LEU A 76 78.22 -27.45 50.18
CA LEU A 76 79.39 -26.61 49.91
C LEU A 76 79.76 -26.51 48.42
N ASP A 77 78.85 -26.89 47.53
CA ASP A 77 79.05 -26.86 46.09
C ASP A 77 78.54 -25.55 45.49
N ARG A 78 79.46 -24.72 44.99
CA ARG A 78 79.16 -23.40 44.39
C ARG A 78 78.16 -23.48 43.23
N ARG A 79 77.95 -24.64 42.61
CA ARG A 79 76.94 -24.78 41.55
C ARG A 79 75.52 -24.46 42.03
N TYR A 80 75.22 -24.65 43.31
CA TYR A 80 73.92 -24.29 43.90
C TYR A 80 73.72 -22.78 44.07
N LEU A 81 74.81 -21.98 44.09
CA LEU A 81 74.70 -20.52 44.16
C LEU A 81 74.10 -19.89 42.91
N ARG A 82 74.05 -20.60 41.77
CA ARG A 82 73.44 -20.08 40.54
C ARG A 82 71.97 -19.69 40.76
N SER A 83 71.18 -20.55 41.40
CA SER A 83 69.76 -20.25 41.68
C SER A 83 69.60 -19.10 42.68
N TYR A 84 70.56 -18.93 43.59
CA TYR A 84 70.59 -17.78 44.48
C TYR A 84 70.89 -16.46 43.73
N GLN A 85 71.91 -16.47 42.87
CA GLN A 85 72.28 -15.33 42.04
C GLN A 85 71.14 -14.94 41.09
N GLU A 86 70.51 -15.91 40.42
CA GLU A 86 69.35 -15.68 39.56
C GLU A 86 68.18 -15.03 40.32
N GLY A 87 67.91 -15.46 41.56
CA GLY A 87 66.88 -14.84 42.40
C GLY A 87 67.24 -13.42 42.83
N SER A 88 68.49 -13.21 43.27
CA SER A 88 68.98 -11.91 43.75
C SER A 88 69.07 -10.86 42.64
N GLU A 89 69.41 -11.26 41.41
CA GLU A 89 69.45 -10.35 40.26
C GLU A 89 68.06 -9.96 39.77
N GLN A 90 67.04 -10.81 40.01
CA GLN A 90 65.68 -10.58 39.53
C GLN A 90 64.79 -9.81 40.52
N ILE A 91 65.10 -9.83 41.83
CA ILE A 91 64.20 -9.28 42.85
C ILE A 91 64.00 -7.77 42.72
N GLU A 92 65.08 -6.99 42.58
CA GLU A 92 64.98 -5.53 42.46
C GLU A 92 64.24 -5.09 41.18
N PRO A 93 64.59 -5.57 39.98
CA PRO A 93 63.86 -5.21 38.77
C PRO A 93 62.36 -5.56 38.81
N THR A 94 62.01 -6.66 39.48
CA THR A 94 60.61 -7.10 39.62
C THR A 94 59.83 -6.18 40.56
N LEU A 95 60.42 -5.80 41.70
CA LEU A 95 59.81 -4.87 42.65
C LEU A 95 59.65 -3.46 42.06
N ASP A 96 60.65 -2.98 41.33
CA ASP A 96 60.57 -1.70 40.60
C ASP A 96 59.44 -1.74 39.56
N ARG A 97 59.29 -2.86 38.85
CA ARG A 97 58.21 -3.03 37.87
C ARG A 97 56.83 -3.00 38.54
N LEU A 98 56.66 -3.68 39.67
CA LEU A 98 55.41 -3.62 40.47
C LEU A 98 55.07 -2.19 40.89
N ARG A 99 56.07 -1.44 41.37
CA ARG A 99 55.89 -0.05 41.81
C ARG A 99 55.49 0.87 40.67
N VAL A 100 56.04 0.66 39.47
CA VAL A 100 55.62 1.39 38.26
C VAL A 100 54.18 1.05 37.87
N LEU A 101 53.83 -0.23 37.83
CA LEU A 101 52.47 -0.68 37.45
C LEU A 101 51.40 -0.13 38.39
N LEU A 102 51.71 -0.01 39.68
CA LEU A 102 50.76 0.41 40.72
C LEU A 102 50.74 1.93 40.99
N SER A 103 51.61 2.71 40.38
CA SER A 103 51.85 4.13 40.73
C SER A 103 50.66 5.09 40.58
N GLU A 104 49.74 4.86 39.64
CA GLU A 104 48.62 5.79 39.39
C GLU A 104 47.28 5.34 39.99
N ASN A 105 47.09 4.03 40.24
CA ASN A 105 45.78 3.45 40.54
C ASN A 105 45.77 2.50 41.77
N ALA A 106 46.84 2.49 42.58
CA ALA A 106 46.87 1.64 43.76
C ALA A 106 45.93 2.15 44.87
N THR A 107 45.24 1.21 45.51
CA THR A 107 44.58 1.47 46.78
C THR A 107 45.60 1.60 47.90
N ALA A 108 45.25 2.31 48.97
CA ALA A 108 46.11 2.47 50.14
C ALA A 108 46.60 1.12 50.72
N ARG A 109 45.80 0.05 50.61
CA ARG A 109 46.19 -1.29 51.05
C ARG A 109 47.19 -1.95 50.11
N GLN A 110 47.08 -1.73 48.80
CA GLN A 110 48.05 -2.24 47.82
C GLN A 110 49.41 -1.54 47.96
N GLU A 111 49.42 -0.23 48.24
CA GLU A 111 50.66 0.51 48.55
C GLU A 111 51.34 -0.04 49.81
N GLU A 112 50.58 -0.23 50.89
CA GLU A 112 51.09 -0.80 52.15
C GLU A 112 51.68 -2.22 51.94
N LEU A 113 50.97 -3.08 51.21
CA LEU A 113 51.43 -4.43 50.89
C LEU A 113 52.66 -4.42 49.99
N LEU A 114 52.74 -3.50 49.02
CA LEU A 114 53.90 -3.38 48.15
C LEU A 114 55.15 -2.98 48.95
N ASP A 115 55.03 -2.02 49.87
CA ASP A 115 56.12 -1.61 50.74
C ASP A 115 56.51 -2.73 51.72
N GLU A 116 55.55 -3.50 52.24
CA GLU A 116 55.81 -4.68 53.06
C GLU A 116 56.55 -5.78 52.27
N ILE A 117 56.12 -6.06 51.04
CA ILE A 117 56.77 -7.04 50.14
C ILE A 117 58.20 -6.60 49.80
N ASP A 118 58.42 -5.32 49.50
CA ASP A 118 59.74 -4.76 49.20
C ASP A 118 60.67 -4.90 50.42
N ALA A 119 60.21 -4.49 51.61
CA ALA A 119 60.98 -4.59 52.84
C ALA A 119 61.32 -6.04 53.21
N LEU A 120 60.35 -6.95 53.15
CA LEU A 120 60.54 -8.37 53.48
C LEU A 120 61.44 -9.08 52.47
N SER A 121 61.30 -8.76 51.17
CA SER A 121 62.14 -9.32 50.13
C SER A 121 63.60 -8.91 50.32
N ARG A 122 63.87 -7.63 50.55
CA ARG A 122 65.22 -7.11 50.82
C ARG A 122 65.83 -7.76 52.07
N ALA A 123 65.09 -7.76 53.18
CA ALA A 123 65.52 -8.40 54.42
C ALA A 123 65.87 -9.89 54.21
N LYS A 124 65.09 -10.60 53.38
CA LYS A 124 65.34 -12.01 53.07
C LYS A 124 66.60 -12.20 52.25
N PHE A 125 66.85 -11.38 51.23
CA PHE A 125 68.06 -11.46 50.43
C PHE A 125 69.32 -11.03 51.20
N ASP A 126 69.23 -10.03 52.08
CA ASP A 126 70.33 -9.60 52.97
C ASP A 126 70.71 -10.72 53.97
N GLU A 127 69.72 -11.43 54.52
CA GLU A 127 69.92 -12.60 55.38
C GLU A 127 70.67 -13.72 54.64
N MET A 128 70.19 -14.05 53.44
CA MET A 128 70.81 -15.08 52.61
C MET A 128 72.23 -14.68 52.19
N GLU A 129 72.45 -13.43 51.77
CA GLU A 129 73.77 -12.92 51.39
C GLU A 129 74.75 -13.04 52.56
N SER A 130 74.36 -12.61 53.75
CA SER A 130 75.18 -12.71 54.97
C SER A 130 75.60 -14.16 55.24
N SER A 131 74.68 -15.12 55.08
CA SER A 131 74.98 -16.54 55.27
C SER A 131 75.92 -17.11 54.21
N VAL A 132 75.80 -16.65 52.95
CA VAL A 132 76.67 -17.05 51.83
C VAL A 132 78.08 -16.49 52.04
N ILE A 133 78.22 -15.22 52.42
CA ILE A 133 79.51 -14.59 52.72
C ILE A 133 80.23 -15.34 53.87
N LEU A 134 79.53 -15.65 54.96
CA LEU A 134 80.12 -16.41 56.07
C LEU A 134 80.63 -17.79 55.65
N LEU A 135 79.95 -18.44 54.70
CA LEU A 135 80.38 -19.72 54.13
C LEU A 135 81.60 -19.57 53.22
N GLU A 136 81.63 -18.53 52.38
CA GLU A 136 82.78 -18.24 51.51
C GLU A 136 84.04 -17.92 52.33
N ASP A 137 83.89 -17.26 53.48
CA ASP A 137 84.95 -16.98 54.45
C ASP A 137 85.36 -18.19 55.31
N GLY A 138 84.76 -19.36 55.07
CA GLY A 138 85.05 -20.60 55.80
C GLY A 138 84.46 -20.68 57.22
N ARG A 139 83.60 -19.73 57.60
CA ARG A 139 82.94 -19.65 58.93
C ARG A 139 81.64 -20.45 58.97
N LEU A 140 81.73 -21.74 58.66
CA LEU A 140 80.57 -22.66 58.54
C LEU A 140 79.65 -22.68 59.78
N LEU A 141 80.22 -22.65 60.99
CA LEU A 141 79.45 -22.70 62.23
C LEU A 141 78.63 -21.43 62.47
N ASP A 142 79.15 -20.28 62.06
CA ASP A 142 78.45 -18.99 62.19
C ASP A 142 77.32 -18.89 61.18
N ALA A 143 77.57 -19.28 59.91
CA ALA A 143 76.55 -19.38 58.87
C ALA A 143 75.40 -20.32 59.28
N ARG A 144 75.73 -21.49 59.84
CA ARG A 144 74.72 -22.46 60.29
C ARG A 144 73.93 -21.95 61.50
N ARG A 145 74.56 -21.22 62.43
CA ARG A 145 73.86 -20.62 63.57
C ARG A 145 72.85 -19.57 63.11
N GLN A 146 73.19 -18.77 62.10
CA GLN A 146 72.30 -17.77 61.52
C GLN A 146 71.07 -18.42 60.87
N VAL A 147 71.25 -19.49 60.08
CA VAL A 147 70.14 -20.20 59.44
C VAL A 147 69.25 -20.95 60.43
N LEU A 148 69.80 -21.35 61.59
CA LEU A 148 69.05 -21.96 62.69
C LEU A 148 68.23 -20.95 63.50
N THR A 149 68.34 -19.65 63.19
CA THR A 149 67.39 -18.67 63.71
C THR A 149 66.10 -18.76 62.88
N ASP A 150 64.96 -18.93 63.53
CA ASP A 150 63.65 -19.03 62.83
C ASP A 150 63.27 -17.72 62.10
N GLU A 151 64.09 -16.66 62.21
CA GLU A 151 63.93 -15.33 61.60
C GLU A 151 63.82 -15.40 60.07
N GLY A 152 64.64 -16.24 59.43
CA GLY A 152 64.59 -16.43 57.98
C GLY A 152 63.31 -17.12 57.50
N GLN A 153 62.73 -18.00 58.33
CA GLN A 153 61.45 -18.66 58.04
C GLN A 153 60.28 -17.71 58.28
N GLU A 154 60.28 -16.96 59.40
CA GLU A 154 59.24 -15.98 59.72
C GLU A 154 59.14 -14.90 58.64
N THR A 155 60.28 -14.39 58.16
CA THR A 155 60.33 -13.41 57.07
C THR A 155 59.70 -13.97 55.79
N MET A 156 59.99 -15.23 55.45
CA MET A 156 59.41 -15.87 54.26
C MET A 156 57.91 -16.15 54.40
N GLU A 157 57.44 -16.52 55.59
CA GLU A 157 56.00 -16.70 55.85
C GLU A 157 55.24 -15.36 55.76
N ARG A 158 55.82 -14.27 56.26
CA ARG A 158 55.26 -12.92 56.12
C ARG A 158 55.26 -12.46 54.67
N LEU A 159 56.33 -12.70 53.93
CA LEU A 159 56.43 -12.37 52.50
C LEU A 159 55.35 -13.10 51.70
N ASN A 160 55.22 -14.42 51.88
CA ASN A 160 54.19 -15.22 51.24
C ASN A 160 52.77 -14.76 51.60
N ARG A 161 52.55 -14.32 52.84
CA ARG A 161 51.25 -13.78 53.28
C ARG A 161 50.94 -12.44 52.61
N ALA A 162 51.90 -11.52 52.58
CA ALA A 162 51.73 -10.22 51.94
C ALA A 162 51.48 -10.36 50.42
N ILE A 163 52.24 -11.24 49.75
CA ILE A 163 52.02 -11.59 48.34
C ILE A 163 50.62 -12.20 48.15
N GLY A 164 50.24 -13.16 49.00
CA GLY A 164 48.93 -13.81 48.91
C GLY A 164 47.76 -12.85 49.11
N GLU A 165 47.87 -11.90 50.05
CA GLU A 165 46.87 -10.85 50.25
C GLU A 165 46.78 -9.91 49.03
N MET A 166 47.93 -9.52 48.46
CA MET A 166 47.97 -8.69 47.26
C MET A 166 47.34 -9.41 46.06
N GLU A 167 47.68 -10.69 45.85
CA GLU A 167 47.07 -11.51 44.81
C GLU A 167 45.56 -11.64 45.00
N GLU A 168 45.07 -11.75 46.23
CA GLU A 168 43.64 -11.85 46.50
C GLU A 168 42.92 -10.55 46.15
N ILE A 169 43.51 -9.40 46.45
CA ILE A 169 42.98 -8.08 46.04
C ILE A 169 42.88 -8.01 44.51
N GLU A 170 43.96 -8.32 43.80
CA GLU A 170 44.00 -8.29 42.33
C GLU A 170 42.99 -9.26 41.69
N ARG A 171 42.90 -10.49 42.20
CA ARG A 171 41.93 -11.49 41.71
C ARG A 171 40.48 -11.05 41.95
N ARG A 172 40.19 -10.37 43.06
CA ARG A 172 38.85 -9.80 43.32
C ARG A 172 38.52 -8.66 42.36
N ILE A 173 39.46 -7.74 42.11
CA ILE A 173 39.28 -6.65 41.13
C ILE A 173 38.92 -7.25 39.76
N LEU A 174 39.68 -8.25 39.30
CA LEU A 174 39.43 -8.93 38.03
C LEU A 174 38.08 -9.66 37.98
N ALA A 175 37.65 -10.25 39.10
CA ALA A 175 36.40 -10.99 39.19
C ALA A 175 35.17 -10.06 39.16
N ASP A 176 35.23 -8.93 39.86
CA ASP A 176 34.15 -7.94 39.88
C ASP A 176 33.92 -7.34 38.48
N GLN A 177 35.00 -7.05 37.75
CA GLN A 177 34.94 -6.52 36.38
C GLN A 177 34.21 -7.45 35.41
N ARG A 178 34.50 -8.77 35.44
CA ARG A 178 33.83 -9.75 34.56
C ARG A 178 32.32 -9.81 34.75
N SER A 179 31.81 -9.45 35.93
CA SER A 179 30.37 -9.45 36.23
C SER A 179 29.64 -8.22 35.68
N GLU A 180 30.37 -7.14 35.40
CA GLU A 180 29.84 -5.90 34.87
C GLU A 180 29.73 -5.95 33.33
N THR A 181 30.73 -6.54 32.67
CA THR A 181 30.76 -6.77 31.21
C THR A 181 29.53 -7.56 30.72
N ALA A 182 29.12 -8.61 31.43
CA ALA A 182 27.93 -9.40 31.09
C ALA A 182 26.61 -8.61 31.21
N ARG A 183 26.56 -7.59 32.08
CA ARG A 183 25.37 -6.75 32.29
C ARG A 183 25.25 -5.66 31.23
N ILE A 184 26.38 -5.13 30.75
CA ILE A 184 26.40 -4.12 29.68
C ILE A 184 26.04 -4.79 28.34
N GLU A 185 26.67 -5.90 27.98
CA GLU A 185 26.34 -6.66 26.77
C GLU A 185 24.85 -7.08 26.74
N GLY A 186 24.31 -7.52 27.88
CA GLY A 186 22.91 -7.92 28.00
C GLY A 186 21.88 -6.79 27.80
N ARG A 187 22.28 -5.53 27.96
CA ARG A 187 21.38 -4.36 27.78
C ARG A 187 21.48 -3.73 26.39
N VAL A 188 22.65 -3.79 25.75
CA VAL A 188 22.86 -3.16 24.43
C VAL A 188 22.07 -3.88 23.33
N LEU A 189 22.16 -5.21 23.25
CA LEU A 189 21.45 -5.99 22.22
C LEU A 189 19.92 -5.75 22.15
N PRO A 190 19.17 -5.79 23.28
CA PRO A 190 17.74 -5.53 23.23
C PRO A 190 17.40 -4.07 22.89
N LEU A 191 18.23 -3.10 23.29
CA LEU A 191 18.04 -1.69 22.90
C LEU A 191 18.26 -1.49 21.39
N LEU A 192 19.28 -2.15 20.82
CA LEU A 192 19.50 -2.18 19.37
C LEU A 192 18.31 -2.80 18.63
N GLY A 193 17.83 -3.95 19.12
CA GLY A 193 16.67 -4.64 18.55
C GLY A 193 15.40 -3.78 18.61
N ALA A 194 15.16 -3.10 19.73
CA ALA A 194 14.04 -2.18 19.92
C ALA A 194 14.13 -0.98 18.97
N LEU A 195 15.32 -0.41 18.78
CA LEU A 195 15.51 0.71 17.86
C LEU A 195 15.26 0.31 16.40
N ILE A 196 15.82 -0.83 15.97
CA ILE A 196 15.65 -1.35 14.60
C ILE A 196 14.17 -1.64 14.32
N THR A 197 13.46 -2.27 15.27
CA THR A 197 12.03 -2.54 15.12
C THR A 197 11.19 -1.27 15.00
N LEU A 198 11.50 -0.24 15.79
CA LEU A 198 10.83 1.07 15.72
C LEU A 198 11.09 1.77 14.37
N LEU A 199 12.31 1.65 13.84
CA LEU A 199 12.71 2.23 12.56
C LEU A 199 12.02 1.53 11.38
N LEU A 200 11.93 0.19 11.40
CA LEU A 200 11.18 -0.59 10.43
C LEU A 200 9.68 -0.26 10.46
N LEU A 201 9.11 -0.08 11.66
CA LEU A 201 7.71 0.33 11.80
C LEU A 201 7.45 1.72 11.21
N ALA A 202 8.36 2.67 11.44
CA ALA A 202 8.28 4.01 10.89
C ALA A 202 8.35 4.02 9.35
N ILE A 203 9.24 3.22 8.76
CA ILE A 203 9.34 3.02 7.30
C ILE A 203 8.05 2.39 6.75
N LEU A 204 7.49 1.38 7.43
CA LEU A 204 6.25 0.72 7.03
C LEU A 204 5.07 1.69 7.06
N ILE A 205 4.95 2.52 8.10
CA ILE A 205 3.90 3.53 8.20
C ILE A 205 4.09 4.60 7.12
N GLY A 206 5.32 5.09 6.93
CA GLY A 206 5.63 6.09 5.89
C GLY A 206 5.27 5.60 4.48
N SER A 207 5.66 4.37 4.13
CA SER A 207 5.31 3.77 2.83
C SER A 207 3.81 3.56 2.64
N ARG A 208 3.07 3.18 3.69
CA ARG A 208 1.61 3.08 3.69
C ARG A 208 0.92 4.42 3.47
N LEU A 209 1.43 5.51 4.06
CA LEU A 209 0.88 6.85 3.88
C LEU A 209 1.12 7.38 2.46
N VAL A 210 2.33 7.23 1.93
CA VAL A 210 2.67 7.66 0.57
C VAL A 210 1.88 6.88 -0.48
N SER A 211 1.75 5.57 -0.32
CA SER A 211 0.97 4.73 -1.25
C SER A 211 -0.52 5.05 -1.24
N ARG A 212 -1.11 5.41 -0.09
CA ARG A 212 -2.50 5.88 -0.02
C ARG A 212 -2.71 7.19 -0.75
N ALA A 213 -1.80 8.16 -0.57
CA ALA A 213 -1.87 9.44 -1.27
C ALA A 213 -1.80 9.27 -2.80
N ALA A 214 -0.85 8.46 -3.28
CA ALA A 214 -0.69 8.20 -4.71
C ALA A 214 -1.92 7.51 -5.34
N ARG A 215 -2.57 6.59 -4.62
CA ARG A 215 -3.79 5.92 -5.09
C ARG A 215 -4.97 6.89 -5.21
N ALA A 216 -5.16 7.77 -4.23
CA ALA A 216 -6.23 8.76 -4.25
C ALA A 216 -6.09 9.74 -5.43
N GLU A 217 -4.87 10.17 -5.73
CA GLU A 217 -4.60 11.03 -6.90
C GLU A 217 -4.88 10.32 -8.22
N ALA A 218 -4.51 9.05 -8.35
CA ALA A 218 -4.75 8.26 -9.55
C ALA A 218 -6.26 8.02 -9.79
N GLU A 219 -7.01 7.68 -8.74
CA GLU A 219 -8.47 7.49 -8.82
C GLU A 219 -9.18 8.79 -9.22
N ALA A 220 -8.79 9.93 -8.65
CA ALA A 220 -9.35 11.23 -9.00
C ALA A 220 -9.06 11.61 -10.46
N ALA A 221 -7.84 11.37 -10.95
CA ALA A 221 -7.47 11.64 -12.33
C ALA A 221 -8.25 10.75 -13.32
N GLN A 222 -8.45 9.47 -12.97
CA GLN A 222 -9.23 8.55 -13.79
C GLN A 222 -10.72 8.93 -13.81
N ALA A 223 -11.30 9.30 -12.67
CA ALA A 223 -12.68 9.76 -12.60
C ALA A 223 -12.90 11.04 -13.43
N ALA A 224 -11.97 11.99 -13.37
CA ALA A 224 -12.02 13.20 -14.20
C ALA A 224 -11.93 12.88 -15.70
N ALA A 225 -11.05 11.96 -16.10
CA ALA A 225 -10.90 11.54 -17.50
C ALA A 225 -12.16 10.83 -18.04
N ILE A 226 -12.81 9.99 -17.22
CA ILE A 226 -14.07 9.34 -17.58
C ILE A 226 -15.19 10.39 -17.72
N GLY A 227 -15.26 11.35 -16.80
CA GLY A 227 -16.22 12.46 -16.87
C GLY A 227 -16.08 13.26 -18.17
N GLU A 228 -14.86 13.67 -18.50
CA GLU A 228 -14.61 14.44 -19.73
C GLU A 228 -14.91 13.62 -21.01
N ALA A 229 -14.58 12.32 -21.01
CA ALA A 229 -14.91 11.44 -22.14
C ALA A 229 -16.43 11.30 -22.33
N ARG A 230 -17.20 11.20 -21.24
CA ARG A 230 -18.67 11.16 -21.26
C ARG A 230 -19.25 12.47 -21.80
N ASP A 231 -18.81 13.62 -21.29
CA ASP A 231 -19.28 14.93 -21.74
C ASP A 231 -19.03 15.14 -23.24
N ARG A 232 -17.87 14.69 -23.74
CA ARG A 232 -17.55 14.73 -25.18
C ARG A 232 -18.46 13.81 -26.00
N ALA A 233 -18.75 12.61 -25.52
CA ALA A 233 -19.67 11.69 -26.18
C ALA A 233 -21.08 12.29 -26.27
N ASP A 234 -21.57 12.91 -25.20
CA ASP A 234 -22.90 13.55 -25.16
C ASP A 234 -22.99 14.75 -26.10
N LEU A 235 -21.91 15.54 -26.24
CA LEU A 235 -21.83 16.62 -27.21
C LEU A 235 -21.85 16.09 -28.65
N LEU A 236 -21.08 15.04 -28.95
CA LEU A 236 -21.03 14.43 -30.27
C LEU A 236 -22.38 13.83 -30.66
N ALA A 237 -23.06 13.14 -29.75
CA ALA A 237 -24.38 12.58 -30.01
C ALA A 237 -25.42 13.65 -30.34
N ARG A 238 -25.43 14.77 -29.60
CA ARG A 238 -26.30 15.92 -29.90
C ARG A 238 -26.03 16.52 -31.28
N GLU A 239 -24.75 16.68 -31.63
CA GLU A 239 -24.35 17.18 -32.95
C GLU A 239 -24.73 16.22 -34.08
N LEU A 240 -24.56 14.91 -33.88
CA LEU A 240 -24.99 13.89 -34.85
C LEU A 240 -26.51 13.95 -35.09
N ASN A 241 -27.31 14.03 -34.01
CA ASN A 241 -28.76 14.14 -34.13
C ASN A 241 -29.17 15.41 -34.89
N HIS A 242 -28.52 16.54 -34.63
CA HIS A 242 -28.76 17.77 -35.39
C HIS A 242 -28.41 17.61 -36.88
N ARG A 243 -27.29 16.94 -37.20
CA ARG A 243 -26.91 16.66 -38.58
C ARG A 243 -27.88 15.74 -39.31
N VAL A 244 -28.40 14.73 -38.63
CA VAL A 244 -29.42 13.83 -39.21
C VAL A 244 -30.66 14.64 -39.59
N LYS A 245 -31.14 15.53 -38.71
CA LYS A 245 -32.27 16.43 -39.04
C LYS A 245 -31.99 17.31 -40.26
N ASN A 246 -30.78 17.87 -40.35
CA ASN A 246 -30.37 18.68 -41.51
C ASN A 246 -30.34 17.87 -42.80
N LEU A 247 -29.84 16.63 -42.77
CA LEU A 247 -29.81 15.75 -43.95
C LEU A 247 -31.22 15.45 -44.46
N PHE A 248 -32.16 15.14 -43.57
CA PHE A 248 -33.55 14.92 -43.97
C PHE A 248 -34.21 16.17 -44.55
N ALA A 249 -33.92 17.37 -44.00
CA ALA A 249 -34.41 18.62 -44.56
C ALA A 249 -33.89 18.84 -46.00
N VAL A 250 -32.62 18.50 -46.27
CA VAL A 250 -32.04 18.56 -47.62
C VAL A 250 -32.72 17.57 -48.57
N VAL A 251 -32.93 16.31 -48.14
CA VAL A 251 -33.63 15.31 -48.95
C VAL A 251 -35.05 15.80 -49.30
N LEU A 252 -35.74 16.38 -48.33
CA LEU A 252 -37.09 16.93 -48.53
C LEU A 252 -37.11 18.06 -49.55
N ALA A 253 -36.14 18.98 -49.47
CA ALA A 253 -36.00 20.08 -50.43
C ALA A 253 -35.73 19.55 -51.86
N ILE A 254 -34.87 18.53 -52.02
CA ILE A 254 -34.59 17.91 -53.32
C ILE A 254 -35.87 17.29 -53.92
N VAL A 255 -36.66 16.59 -53.10
CA VAL A 255 -37.93 15.99 -53.53
C VAL A 255 -38.91 17.07 -53.99
N GLN A 256 -39.09 18.12 -53.20
CA GLN A 256 -40.00 19.23 -53.53
C GLN A 256 -39.55 20.00 -54.78
N MET A 257 -38.25 20.29 -54.91
CA MET A 257 -37.69 20.95 -56.10
C MET A 257 -37.88 20.12 -57.37
N SER A 258 -37.74 18.80 -57.28
CA SER A 258 -37.89 17.89 -58.43
C SER A 258 -39.33 17.82 -58.96
N ALA A 259 -40.30 18.24 -58.15
CA ALA A 259 -41.74 18.23 -58.46
C ALA A 259 -42.31 19.59 -58.84
N ARG A 260 -41.53 20.67 -58.68
CA ARG A 260 -42.00 22.07 -58.74
C ARG A 260 -42.79 22.41 -60.01
N ASP A 261 -42.35 21.91 -61.16
CA ASP A 261 -42.94 22.18 -62.47
C ASP A 261 -43.71 20.98 -63.04
N LYS A 262 -44.06 20.00 -62.20
CA LYS A 262 -44.75 18.75 -62.59
C LYS A 262 -46.01 18.54 -61.73
N PRO A 263 -47.13 19.19 -62.06
CA PRO A 263 -48.38 19.06 -61.31
C PRO A 263 -48.84 17.61 -61.13
N GLU A 264 -48.60 16.76 -62.12
CA GLU A 264 -48.91 15.33 -62.12
C GLU A 264 -48.08 14.52 -61.09
N ALA A 265 -46.91 15.01 -60.68
CA ALA A 265 -46.05 14.35 -59.69
C ALA A 265 -46.38 14.74 -58.24
N LYS A 266 -47.20 15.79 -58.04
CA LYS A 266 -47.52 16.36 -56.72
C LYS A 266 -48.08 15.34 -55.71
N PRO A 267 -49.04 14.45 -56.09
CA PRO A 267 -49.54 13.45 -55.15
C PRO A 267 -48.47 12.48 -54.65
N VAL A 268 -47.49 12.16 -55.50
CA VAL A 268 -46.37 11.26 -55.15
C VAL A 268 -45.37 11.97 -54.24
N THR A 269 -45.07 13.25 -54.50
CA THR A 269 -44.11 14.00 -53.70
C THR A 269 -44.66 14.39 -52.33
N ASP A 270 -45.95 14.69 -52.23
CA ASP A 270 -46.62 14.90 -50.94
C ASP A 270 -46.61 13.61 -50.09
N ALA A 271 -46.73 12.44 -50.72
CA ALA A 271 -46.61 11.16 -50.05
C ALA A 271 -45.16 10.86 -49.58
N ILE A 272 -44.14 11.26 -50.36
CA ILE A 272 -42.74 11.15 -49.94
C ILE A 272 -42.42 12.11 -48.79
N ASP A 273 -42.93 13.35 -48.84
CA ASP A 273 -42.74 14.37 -47.79
C ASP A 273 -43.29 13.87 -46.44
N ALA A 274 -44.53 13.37 -46.44
CA ALA A 274 -45.17 12.80 -45.26
C ALA A 274 -44.34 11.67 -44.64
N ARG A 275 -43.80 10.76 -45.46
CA ARG A 275 -42.99 9.62 -44.99
C ARG A 275 -41.65 10.02 -44.40
N ILE A 276 -40.96 10.97 -45.04
CA ILE A 276 -39.69 11.49 -44.54
C ILE A 276 -39.90 12.13 -43.16
N ARG A 277 -41.01 12.87 -42.97
CA ARG A 277 -41.37 13.44 -41.67
C ARG A 277 -41.69 12.37 -40.63
N ALA A 278 -42.41 11.32 -41.01
CA ALA A 278 -42.69 10.19 -40.13
C ALA A 278 -41.41 9.49 -39.64
N LEU A 279 -40.44 9.30 -40.55
CA LEU A 279 -39.14 8.71 -40.23
C LEU A 279 -38.33 9.60 -39.29
N LEU A 280 -38.35 10.92 -39.50
CA LEU A 280 -37.75 11.90 -38.61
C LEU A 280 -38.33 11.83 -37.19
N THR A 281 -39.65 11.81 -37.06
CA THR A 281 -40.33 11.70 -35.76
C THR A 281 -39.98 10.40 -35.05
N ALA A 282 -39.98 9.27 -35.75
CA ALA A 282 -39.60 7.99 -35.15
C ALA A 282 -38.12 7.97 -34.74
N HIS A 283 -37.23 8.62 -35.52
CA HIS A 283 -35.83 8.78 -35.18
C HIS A 283 -35.64 9.64 -33.91
N GLU A 284 -36.35 10.76 -33.79
CA GLU A 284 -36.32 11.61 -32.59
C GLU A 284 -36.78 10.88 -31.33
N VAL A 285 -37.87 10.11 -31.41
CA VAL A 285 -38.37 9.28 -30.29
C VAL A 285 -37.35 8.20 -29.91
N SER A 286 -36.62 7.65 -30.88
CA SER A 286 -35.59 6.63 -30.64
C SER A 286 -34.29 7.17 -30.02
N GLN A 287 -34.05 8.48 -30.08
CA GLN A 287 -32.83 9.14 -29.60
C GLN A 287 -33.03 9.85 -28.25
N GLY A 288 -34.19 9.64 -27.60
CA GLY A 288 -34.71 10.47 -26.50
C GLY A 288 -33.91 10.48 -25.20
N GLU A 289 -32.97 9.56 -24.97
CA GLU A 289 -32.08 9.56 -23.80
C GLU A 289 -30.86 8.68 -24.11
N LEU A 290 -29.65 9.22 -23.93
CA LEU A 290 -28.34 8.66 -24.32
C LEU A 290 -28.00 7.27 -23.74
N ASP A 291 -28.88 6.69 -22.91
CA ASP A 291 -28.63 5.46 -22.15
C ASP A 291 -29.69 4.36 -22.38
N ARG A 292 -30.63 4.53 -23.31
CA ARG A 292 -31.66 3.52 -23.57
C ARG A 292 -31.72 3.13 -25.05
N GLU A 293 -31.39 1.88 -25.34
CA GLU A 293 -31.67 1.21 -26.62
C GLU A 293 -33.17 1.02 -26.89
N LEU A 294 -34.03 1.48 -25.98
CA LEU A 294 -35.48 1.26 -25.96
C LEU A 294 -36.23 2.60 -25.99
N ALA A 295 -37.28 2.69 -26.80
CA ALA A 295 -38.17 3.84 -26.88
C ALA A 295 -39.62 3.46 -26.51
N SER A 296 -40.38 4.41 -25.98
CA SER A 296 -41.76 4.19 -25.54
C SER A 296 -42.73 4.07 -26.73
N LEU A 297 -43.52 2.99 -26.73
CA LEU A 297 -44.59 2.79 -27.70
C LEU A 297 -45.68 3.88 -27.58
N ALA A 298 -46.06 4.22 -26.34
CA ALA A 298 -47.04 5.27 -26.07
C ALA A 298 -46.56 6.62 -26.62
N ALA A 299 -45.30 6.98 -26.35
CA ALA A 299 -44.71 8.23 -26.85
C ALA A 299 -44.69 8.29 -28.39
N LEU A 300 -44.40 7.18 -29.06
CA LEU A 300 -44.46 7.09 -30.53
C LEU A 300 -45.89 7.35 -31.03
N ILE A 301 -46.89 6.65 -30.49
CA ILE A 301 -48.30 6.79 -30.88
C ILE A 301 -48.78 8.23 -30.66
N ASP A 302 -48.53 8.79 -29.48
CA ASP A 302 -48.93 10.16 -29.18
C ASP A 302 -48.26 11.17 -30.09
N THR A 303 -46.95 11.04 -30.34
CA THR A 303 -46.23 11.95 -31.23
C THR A 303 -46.73 11.85 -32.67
N THR A 304 -47.10 10.65 -33.14
CA THR A 304 -47.66 10.47 -34.50
C THR A 304 -49.06 11.06 -34.66
N LEU A 305 -49.89 11.01 -33.63
CA LEU A 305 -51.27 11.50 -33.66
C LEU A 305 -51.38 13.00 -33.36
N ALA A 306 -50.47 13.55 -32.55
CA ALA A 306 -50.52 14.94 -32.05
C ALA A 306 -50.75 16.02 -33.12
N PRO A 307 -50.15 15.96 -34.33
CA PRO A 307 -50.35 17.01 -35.35
C PRO A 307 -51.79 17.10 -35.88
N TYR A 308 -52.58 16.05 -35.73
CA TYR A 308 -53.93 15.93 -36.29
C TYR A 308 -55.03 15.86 -35.22
N ARG A 309 -54.68 15.64 -33.95
CA ARG A 309 -55.67 15.67 -32.85
C ARG A 309 -56.22 17.08 -32.66
N SER A 310 -57.53 17.20 -32.60
CA SER A 310 -58.22 18.46 -32.29
C SER A 310 -59.56 18.17 -31.61
N ARG A 311 -60.29 19.22 -31.20
CA ARG A 311 -61.63 19.05 -30.60
C ARG A 311 -62.63 18.32 -31.53
N THR A 312 -62.41 18.35 -32.84
CA THR A 312 -63.24 17.70 -33.87
C THR A 312 -62.63 16.39 -34.40
N GLN A 313 -61.39 16.08 -34.01
CA GLN A 313 -60.64 14.89 -34.42
C GLN A 313 -60.12 14.21 -33.15
N ALA A 314 -61.04 13.57 -32.42
CA ALA A 314 -60.77 12.92 -31.15
C ALA A 314 -60.08 11.56 -31.38
N ALA A 315 -59.07 11.27 -30.55
CA ALA A 315 -58.48 9.95 -30.44
C ALA A 315 -58.23 9.59 -28.97
N THR A 316 -58.53 8.34 -28.62
CA THR A 316 -58.20 7.73 -27.33
C THR A 316 -56.98 6.83 -27.49
N VAL A 317 -56.07 6.87 -26.51
CA VAL A 317 -54.84 6.07 -26.50
C VAL A 317 -54.71 5.44 -25.13
N SER A 318 -54.62 4.11 -25.08
CA SER A 318 -54.57 3.36 -23.83
C SER A 318 -53.77 2.07 -23.94
N GLY A 319 -53.06 1.70 -22.87
CA GLY A 319 -52.27 0.46 -22.82
C GLY A 319 -51.17 0.51 -21.77
N PRO A 320 -50.50 -0.62 -21.48
CA PRO A 320 -49.41 -0.69 -20.51
C PRO A 320 -48.15 0.04 -21.00
N GLN A 321 -47.23 0.38 -20.08
CA GLN A 321 -45.96 0.99 -20.44
C GLN A 321 -45.06 -0.04 -21.15
N VAL A 322 -44.95 0.08 -22.46
CA VAL A 322 -44.11 -0.78 -23.30
C VAL A 322 -42.93 0.00 -23.86
N LEU A 323 -41.73 -0.55 -23.69
CA LEU A 323 -40.48 -0.04 -24.27
C LEU A 323 -39.98 -1.00 -25.35
N LEU A 324 -39.88 -0.52 -26.59
CA LEU A 324 -39.44 -1.32 -27.74
C LEU A 324 -38.04 -0.89 -28.20
N PRO A 325 -37.20 -1.82 -28.68
CA PRO A 325 -35.92 -1.47 -29.29
C PRO A 325 -36.05 -0.45 -30.42
N ALA A 326 -35.11 0.50 -30.52
CA ALA A 326 -35.10 1.55 -31.54
C ALA A 326 -35.28 1.03 -32.99
N LYS A 327 -34.73 -0.15 -33.28
CA LYS A 327 -34.87 -0.84 -34.58
C LYS A 327 -36.31 -1.22 -34.95
N ARG A 328 -37.19 -1.39 -33.95
CA ARG A 328 -38.62 -1.71 -34.14
C ARG A 328 -39.49 -0.44 -34.16
N ILE A 329 -39.08 0.60 -33.43
CA ILE A 329 -39.78 1.89 -33.34
C ILE A 329 -39.84 2.61 -34.69
N THR A 330 -38.72 2.63 -35.42
CA THR A 330 -38.62 3.32 -36.71
C THR A 330 -39.63 2.82 -37.77
N PRO A 331 -39.68 1.51 -38.11
CA PRO A 331 -40.67 1.00 -39.04
C PRO A 331 -42.11 1.03 -38.49
N LEU A 332 -42.31 0.88 -37.17
CA LEU A 332 -43.63 1.00 -36.55
C LEU A 332 -44.18 2.44 -36.68
N GLY A 333 -43.33 3.45 -36.52
CA GLY A 333 -43.69 4.84 -36.72
C GLY A 333 -44.20 5.14 -38.14
N LEU A 334 -43.65 4.45 -39.15
CA LEU A 334 -44.16 4.55 -40.53
C LEU A 334 -45.58 3.96 -40.66
N VAL A 335 -45.85 2.82 -40.02
CA VAL A 335 -47.19 2.20 -40.04
C VAL A 335 -48.22 3.11 -39.37
N LEU A 336 -47.90 3.61 -38.17
CA LEU A 336 -48.77 4.50 -37.41
C LEU A 336 -49.02 5.82 -38.14
N HIS A 337 -47.99 6.37 -38.80
CA HIS A 337 -48.16 7.57 -39.61
C HIS A 337 -49.08 7.33 -40.81
N GLU A 338 -48.90 6.24 -41.55
CA GLU A 338 -49.77 5.93 -42.69
C GLU A 338 -51.22 5.71 -42.23
N LEU A 339 -51.46 5.01 -41.11
CA LEU A 339 -52.79 4.88 -40.51
C LEU A 339 -53.39 6.25 -40.14
N THR A 340 -52.60 7.10 -39.48
CA THR A 340 -53.00 8.45 -39.11
C THR A 340 -53.39 9.28 -40.34
N THR A 341 -52.57 9.26 -41.40
CA THR A 341 -52.87 10.02 -42.62
C THR A 341 -54.08 9.48 -43.37
N ASN A 342 -54.30 8.16 -43.36
CA ASN A 342 -55.48 7.55 -43.96
C ASN A 342 -56.75 7.96 -43.20
N ALA A 343 -56.71 7.97 -41.87
CA ALA A 343 -57.84 8.43 -41.06
C ALA A 343 -58.23 9.89 -41.37
N VAL A 344 -57.25 10.78 -41.57
CA VAL A 344 -57.49 12.19 -41.94
C VAL A 344 -58.03 12.34 -43.36
N LYS A 345 -57.55 11.55 -44.32
CA LYS A 345 -57.88 11.73 -45.75
C LYS A 345 -59.14 10.98 -46.17
N TYR A 346 -59.33 9.78 -45.65
CA TYR A 346 -60.33 8.82 -46.14
C TYR A 346 -61.09 8.11 -45.03
N GLY A 347 -60.57 8.08 -43.79
CA GLY A 347 -61.12 7.32 -42.68
C GLY A 347 -61.91 8.15 -41.68
N ALA A 348 -61.84 7.79 -40.39
CA ALA A 348 -62.70 8.33 -39.33
C ALA A 348 -62.70 9.85 -39.26
N TRP A 349 -61.52 10.45 -39.21
CA TRP A 349 -61.39 11.89 -39.05
C TRP A 349 -61.80 12.71 -40.28
N ALA A 350 -61.84 12.12 -41.48
CA ALA A 350 -62.40 12.77 -42.66
C ALA A 350 -63.94 12.91 -42.58
N HIS A 351 -64.60 12.03 -41.82
CA HIS A 351 -66.06 11.90 -41.77
C HIS A 351 -66.67 12.24 -40.40
N GLY A 352 -65.88 12.81 -39.48
CA GLY A 352 -66.32 13.19 -38.14
C GLY A 352 -66.41 12.01 -37.14
N GLY A 353 -65.80 10.88 -37.47
CA GLY A 353 -65.64 9.71 -36.61
C GLY A 353 -64.52 9.84 -35.59
N THR A 354 -64.25 8.74 -34.86
CA THR A 354 -63.26 8.68 -33.77
C THR A 354 -62.24 7.57 -33.98
N ILE A 355 -61.07 7.71 -33.36
CA ILE A 355 -60.00 6.71 -33.37
C ILE A 355 -59.74 6.23 -31.94
N ASP A 356 -59.73 4.92 -31.74
CA ASP A 356 -59.24 4.29 -30.52
C ASP A 356 -57.96 3.51 -30.83
N VAL A 357 -56.90 3.76 -30.07
CA VAL A 357 -55.66 3.00 -30.14
C VAL A 357 -55.42 2.36 -28.80
N SER A 358 -55.49 1.04 -28.76
CA SER A 358 -55.23 0.25 -27.57
C SER A 358 -54.13 -0.77 -27.82
N TRP A 359 -53.38 -1.15 -26.79
CA TRP A 359 -52.46 -2.29 -26.90
C TRP A 359 -52.38 -3.08 -25.62
N GLU A 360 -52.04 -4.35 -25.77
CA GLU A 360 -51.78 -5.28 -24.68
C GLU A 360 -50.38 -5.89 -24.85
N GLU A 361 -49.76 -6.22 -23.72
CA GLU A 361 -48.44 -6.86 -23.67
C GLU A 361 -48.56 -8.26 -23.08
N GLU A 362 -48.27 -9.26 -23.90
CA GLU A 362 -48.10 -10.65 -23.51
C GLU A 362 -46.61 -11.01 -23.46
N ALA A 363 -46.27 -12.20 -22.93
CA ALA A 363 -44.89 -12.58 -22.62
C ALA A 363 -43.87 -12.40 -23.77
N ASN A 364 -44.32 -12.61 -25.02
CA ASN A 364 -43.46 -12.54 -26.21
C ASN A 364 -44.03 -11.62 -27.32
N LEU A 365 -45.14 -10.93 -27.07
CA LEU A 365 -45.88 -10.23 -28.11
C LEU A 365 -46.58 -8.99 -27.56
N VAL A 366 -46.48 -7.88 -28.28
CA VAL A 366 -47.32 -6.70 -28.09
C VAL A 366 -48.33 -6.67 -29.21
N THR A 367 -49.60 -6.63 -28.85
CA THR A 367 -50.72 -6.56 -29.80
C THR A 367 -51.33 -5.17 -29.71
N LEU A 368 -51.12 -4.36 -30.75
CA LEU A 368 -51.70 -3.02 -30.88
C LEU A 368 -52.91 -3.10 -31.80
N VAL A 369 -54.03 -2.55 -31.33
CA VAL A 369 -55.28 -2.44 -32.07
C VAL A 369 -55.56 -0.97 -32.34
N TRP A 370 -55.72 -0.65 -33.61
CA TRP A 370 -56.20 0.65 -34.09
C TRP A 370 -57.62 0.47 -34.61
N HIS A 371 -58.56 1.19 -34.04
CA HIS A 371 -59.96 1.11 -34.38
C HIS A 371 -60.49 2.49 -34.80
N GLU A 372 -61.00 2.56 -36.03
CA GLU A 372 -61.71 3.71 -36.58
C GLU A 372 -63.21 3.43 -36.57
N SER A 373 -63.99 4.36 -36.02
CA SER A 373 -65.46 4.26 -35.98
C SER A 373 -66.12 5.49 -36.59
N GLY A 374 -67.34 5.34 -37.12
CA GLY A 374 -68.10 6.43 -37.74
C GLY A 374 -67.84 6.61 -39.23
N VAL A 375 -67.34 5.58 -39.91
CA VAL A 375 -67.17 5.56 -41.38
C VAL A 375 -67.82 4.32 -41.95
N ALA A 376 -68.80 4.49 -42.84
CA ALA A 376 -69.35 3.38 -43.58
C ALA A 376 -68.36 2.96 -44.67
N ILE A 377 -67.71 1.80 -44.50
CA ILE A 377 -66.83 1.21 -45.50
C ILE A 377 -67.55 0.00 -46.14
N ASP A 378 -67.99 0.17 -47.39
CA ASP A 378 -68.60 -0.90 -48.18
C ASP A 378 -67.53 -1.83 -48.80
N GLY A 379 -66.92 -2.66 -47.94
CA GLY A 379 -66.01 -3.74 -48.34
C GLY A 379 -64.53 -3.34 -48.53
N GLU A 380 -63.67 -4.35 -48.74
CA GLU A 380 -62.23 -4.14 -48.98
C GLU A 380 -62.02 -3.37 -50.30
N PRO A 381 -61.21 -2.30 -50.32
CA PRO A 381 -61.00 -1.52 -51.55
C PRO A 381 -60.37 -2.37 -52.66
N GLU A 382 -60.95 -2.35 -53.86
CA GLU A 382 -60.53 -3.17 -55.03
C GLU A 382 -59.07 -2.96 -55.47
N ARG A 383 -58.42 -1.86 -55.05
CA ARG A 383 -57.00 -1.58 -55.31
C ARG A 383 -56.20 -1.57 -54.01
N LYS A 384 -55.24 -2.49 -53.88
CA LYS A 384 -54.16 -2.38 -52.90
C LYS A 384 -53.29 -1.17 -53.25
N GLY A 385 -53.50 -0.07 -52.52
CA GLY A 385 -52.71 1.14 -52.67
C GLY A 385 -51.26 0.97 -52.19
N PHE A 386 -50.42 1.94 -52.52
CA PHE A 386 -49.02 1.96 -52.09
C PHE A 386 -48.86 1.88 -50.55
N GLY A 387 -49.78 2.47 -49.79
CA GLY A 387 -49.75 2.46 -48.32
C GLY A 387 -49.83 1.04 -47.72
N SER A 388 -50.64 0.15 -48.30
CA SER A 388 -50.75 -1.25 -47.86
C SER A 388 -49.43 -2.01 -48.05
N LEU A 389 -48.78 -1.84 -49.22
CA LEU A 389 -47.47 -2.46 -49.51
C LEU A 389 -46.37 -1.96 -48.58
N LEU A 390 -46.39 -0.67 -48.23
CA LEU A 390 -45.41 -0.07 -47.32
C LEU A 390 -45.58 -0.63 -45.91
N MET A 391 -46.81 -0.66 -45.39
CA MET A 391 -47.10 -1.21 -44.07
C MET A 391 -46.68 -2.69 -43.97
N ASP A 392 -46.94 -3.49 -45.02
CA ASP A 392 -46.54 -4.90 -45.05
C ASP A 392 -44.99 -5.06 -45.10
N SER A 393 -44.29 -4.11 -45.72
CA SER A 393 -42.81 -4.07 -45.70
C SER A 393 -42.24 -3.57 -44.38
N ALA A 394 -42.92 -2.64 -43.70
CA ALA A 394 -42.55 -2.16 -42.37
C ALA A 394 -42.78 -3.26 -41.31
N ALA A 395 -43.87 -4.02 -41.43
CA ALA A 395 -44.17 -5.17 -40.58
C ALA A 395 -43.03 -6.20 -40.56
N ARG A 396 -42.51 -6.53 -41.74
CA ARG A 396 -41.34 -7.42 -41.86
C ARG A 396 -40.07 -6.86 -41.20
N GLN A 397 -39.88 -5.53 -41.19
CA GLN A 397 -38.69 -4.91 -40.59
C GLN A 397 -38.72 -4.91 -39.05
N PHE A 398 -39.88 -4.75 -38.43
CA PHE A 398 -40.00 -4.97 -36.97
C PHE A 398 -40.22 -6.45 -36.58
N GLY A 399 -40.34 -7.34 -37.57
CA GLY A 399 -40.47 -8.79 -37.39
C GLY A 399 -41.88 -9.26 -37.06
N GLY A 400 -42.90 -8.42 -37.28
CA GLY A 400 -44.27 -8.66 -36.87
C GLY A 400 -45.28 -8.74 -38.02
N SER A 401 -46.57 -8.59 -37.69
CA SER A 401 -47.68 -8.69 -38.64
C SER A 401 -48.59 -7.45 -38.57
N VAL A 402 -49.28 -7.13 -39.67
CA VAL A 402 -50.30 -6.09 -39.73
C VAL A 402 -51.52 -6.67 -40.46
N LYS A 403 -52.62 -6.84 -39.74
CA LYS A 403 -53.90 -7.32 -40.28
C LYS A 403 -54.91 -6.18 -40.31
N ARG A 404 -55.70 -6.09 -41.38
CA ARG A 404 -56.70 -5.04 -41.59
C ARG A 404 -58.05 -5.69 -41.83
N ASP A 405 -59.03 -5.34 -41.01
CA ASP A 405 -60.40 -5.83 -41.09
C ASP A 405 -61.34 -4.63 -41.32
N PHE A 406 -61.94 -4.56 -42.51
CA PHE A 406 -62.91 -3.53 -42.87
C PHE A 406 -64.29 -3.95 -42.39
N THR A 407 -64.90 -3.13 -41.53
CA THR A 407 -66.22 -3.38 -40.93
C THR A 407 -67.23 -2.36 -41.44
N LYS A 408 -68.51 -2.61 -41.19
CA LYS A 408 -69.59 -1.67 -41.57
C LYS A 408 -69.51 -0.32 -40.84
N ASP A 409 -68.79 -0.25 -39.73
CA ASP A 409 -68.68 0.94 -38.87
C ASP A 409 -67.31 1.63 -38.98
N GLY A 410 -66.35 1.01 -39.69
CA GLY A 410 -65.03 1.57 -39.96
C GLY A 410 -63.95 0.51 -40.10
N LEU A 411 -62.73 0.82 -39.67
CA LEU A 411 -61.54 0.01 -39.90
C LEU A 411 -60.94 -0.49 -38.58
N VAL A 412 -60.66 -1.78 -38.48
CA VAL A 412 -59.86 -2.36 -37.39
C VAL A 412 -58.52 -2.81 -37.96
N VAL A 413 -57.42 -2.36 -37.36
CA VAL A 413 -56.07 -2.80 -37.71
C VAL A 413 -55.40 -3.41 -36.49
N THR A 414 -54.98 -4.66 -36.61
CA THR A 414 -54.23 -5.38 -35.57
C THR A 414 -52.77 -5.45 -35.98
N ILE A 415 -51.88 -4.95 -35.14
CA ILE A 415 -50.44 -4.96 -35.32
C ILE A 415 -49.82 -5.83 -34.23
N GLU A 416 -49.16 -6.91 -34.63
CA GLU A 416 -48.47 -7.81 -33.72
C GLU A 416 -46.97 -7.54 -33.80
N ILE A 417 -46.35 -7.25 -32.66
CA ILE A 417 -44.92 -6.92 -32.57
C ILE A 417 -44.27 -7.92 -31.64
N PRO A 418 -43.31 -8.75 -32.10
CA PRO A 418 -42.55 -9.59 -31.20
C PRO A 418 -41.85 -8.74 -30.15
N HIS A 419 -42.02 -9.08 -28.89
CA HIS A 419 -41.44 -8.37 -27.76
C HIS A 419 -41.11 -9.38 -26.67
N GLU A 420 -39.83 -9.63 -26.43
CA GLU A 420 -39.45 -10.39 -25.23
C GLU A 420 -39.61 -9.44 -24.05
N LYS A 421 -40.52 -9.78 -23.14
CA LYS A 421 -40.70 -9.02 -21.90
C LYS A 421 -39.36 -9.00 -21.16
N GLY A 422 -38.71 -7.84 -21.13
CA GLY A 422 -37.51 -7.64 -20.32
C GLY A 422 -37.82 -7.97 -18.85
N PRO A 423 -36.83 -8.38 -18.04
CA PRO A 423 -37.06 -8.58 -16.61
C PRO A 423 -37.70 -7.30 -16.07
N ALA A 424 -38.84 -7.46 -15.38
CA ALA A 424 -39.49 -6.34 -14.72
C ALA A 424 -38.42 -5.62 -13.90
N MET A 425 -38.04 -4.41 -14.31
CA MET A 425 -37.21 -3.54 -13.50
C MET A 425 -37.90 -3.46 -12.15
N LEU A 426 -37.22 -3.98 -11.13
CA LEU A 426 -37.65 -4.00 -9.74
C LEU A 426 -38.27 -2.65 -9.42
N ALA A 427 -39.60 -2.64 -9.27
CA ALA A 427 -40.30 -1.52 -8.68
C ALA A 427 -39.79 -1.36 -7.25
N ASP A 428 -39.29 -0.16 -6.95
CA ASP A 428 -39.09 0.43 -5.63
C ASP A 428 -39.15 -0.53 -4.44
N GLU A 429 -37.98 -0.93 -3.92
CA GLU A 429 -37.89 -1.20 -2.49
C GLU A 429 -38.13 0.13 -1.75
N PRO A 430 -39.14 0.23 -0.87
CA PRO A 430 -39.25 1.37 0.00
C PRO A 430 -38.08 1.34 0.99
N LEU A 431 -37.34 2.45 1.06
CA LEU A 431 -36.42 2.74 2.14
C LEU A 431 -37.11 2.49 3.49
N ALA A 432 -36.59 1.50 4.24
CA ALA A 432 -36.83 1.33 5.66
C ALA A 432 -35.48 1.28 6.39
#